data_AF-R7R110-F1
#
_entry.id   AF-R7R110-F1
#
_cell.length_a   1.000
_cell.length_b   1.000
_cell.length_c   1.000
_cell.angle_alpha   90.00
_cell.angle_beta   90.00
_cell.angle_gamma   90.00
#
_symmetry.space_group_name_H-M   'P 1'
#
loop_
_entity.id
_entity.type
_entity.pdbx_description
1 polymer ?
#
loop_
_entity_poly.entity_id
_entity_poly.type
_entity_poly.pdbx_seq_one_letter_code
_entity_poly.pdbx_strand_id
1 'polypeptide(L)'
;MEGNLMPVLFVILAAAFLAIFIYLFCAEFRHKRTDKDQKLKTRIPKRENTGSREEELPEGFADAVQDAYKEEGSILGMLQRLEQRYPEGQTAEKIRNAKDYLLNSRYKDYETTLYHYLSDGSDEIKELFAGIILKEIGKRMRLPMKQ
;
A
#
# COMPACT_ATOMS: atom_id res chain seq x y z
N MET A 1 52.47 -32.41 0.78
CA MET A 1 51.60 -31.35 0.24
C MET A 1 50.73 -30.84 1.39
N GLU A 2 51.28 -30.02 2.29
CA GLU A 2 50.62 -29.65 3.56
C GLU A 2 50.63 -28.12 3.79
N GLY A 3 50.53 -27.34 2.72
CA GLY A 3 50.77 -25.89 2.77
C GLY A 3 49.52 -24.98 2.80
N ASN A 4 48.29 -25.51 2.75
CA ASN A 4 47.10 -24.68 2.48
C ASN A 4 45.88 -24.97 3.37
N LEU A 5 45.97 -25.85 4.38
CA LEU A 5 44.80 -26.24 5.18
C LEU A 5 44.29 -25.11 6.09
N MET A 6 45.21 -24.37 6.71
CA MET A 6 44.88 -23.25 7.62
C MET A 6 44.19 -22.07 6.93
N PRO A 7 44.65 -21.55 5.76
CA PRO A 7 43.94 -20.46 5.08
C PRO A 7 42.57 -20.89 4.55
N VAL A 8 42.41 -22.14 4.10
CA VAL A 8 41.11 -22.66 3.63
C VAL A 8 40.11 -22.75 4.78
N LEU A 9 40.52 -23.25 5.95
CA LEU A 9 39.69 -23.24 7.16
C LEU A 9 39.26 -21.82 7.55
N PHE A 10 40.15 -20.84 7.44
CA PHE A 10 39.84 -19.45 7.77
C PHE A 10 38.80 -18.84 6.81
N VAL A 11 38.90 -19.15 5.51
CA VAL A 11 37.92 -18.71 4.50
C VAL A 11 36.56 -19.37 4.73
N ILE A 12 36.52 -20.66 5.06
CA ILE A 12 35.28 -21.38 5.37
C ILE A 12 34.63 -20.79 6.63
N LEU A 13 35.42 -20.52 7.67
CA LEU A 13 34.94 -19.90 8.90
C LEU A 13 34.37 -18.50 8.63
N ALA A 14 35.08 -17.68 7.87
CA ALA A 14 34.64 -16.33 7.49
C ALA A 14 33.35 -16.35 6.65
N ALA A 15 33.22 -17.27 5.71
CA ALA A 15 32.01 -17.45 4.92
C ALA A 15 30.80 -17.88 5.78
N ALA A 16 31.03 -18.76 6.76
CA ALA A 16 29.99 -19.17 7.70
C ALA A 16 29.52 -18.00 8.58
N PHE A 17 30.45 -17.18 9.09
CA PHE A 17 30.10 -15.97 9.84
C PHE A 17 29.35 -14.95 8.99
N LEU A 18 29.76 -14.75 7.74
CA LEU A 18 29.07 -13.85 6.81
C LEU A 18 27.64 -14.34 6.53
N ALA A 19 27.46 -15.64 6.30
CA ALA A 19 26.13 -16.24 6.06
C ALA A 19 25.21 -16.10 7.27
N ILE A 20 25.74 -16.32 8.49
CA ILE A 20 25.00 -16.11 9.75
C ILE A 20 24.64 -14.63 9.90
N PHE A 21 25.57 -13.72 9.64
CA PHE A 21 25.33 -12.28 9.72
C PHE A 21 24.25 -11.84 8.72
N ILE A 22 24.31 -12.32 7.47
CA ILE A 22 23.28 -12.06 6.45
C ILE A 22 21.93 -12.65 6.89
N TYR A 23 21.90 -13.86 7.44
CA TYR A 23 20.67 -14.46 7.93
C TYR A 23 20.03 -13.64 9.06
N LEU A 24 20.83 -13.25 10.06
CA LEU A 24 20.38 -12.42 11.18
C LEU A 24 19.94 -11.03 10.71
N PHE A 25 20.70 -10.41 9.82
CA PHE A 25 20.34 -9.12 9.21
C PHE A 25 19.03 -9.22 8.42
N CYS A 26 18.86 -10.24 7.59
CA CYS A 26 17.62 -10.51 6.87
C CYS A 26 16.45 -10.82 7.82
N ALA A 27 16.69 -11.51 8.95
CA ALA A 27 15.67 -11.77 9.97
C ALA A 27 15.23 -10.48 10.68
N GLU A 28 16.18 -9.61 11.04
CA GLU A 28 15.92 -8.31 11.67
C GLU A 28 15.15 -7.36 10.74
N PHE A 29 15.50 -7.33 9.46
CA PHE A 29 14.77 -6.57 8.44
C PHE A 29 13.35 -7.13 8.20
N ARG A 30 13.15 -8.45 8.26
CA ARG A 30 11.81 -9.05 8.24
C ARG A 30 11.00 -8.62 9.45
N HIS A 31 11.56 -8.70 10.66
CA HIS A 31 10.87 -8.30 11.89
C HIS A 31 10.47 -6.81 11.90
N LYS A 32 11.32 -5.93 11.35
CA LYS A 32 11.01 -4.49 11.22
C LYS A 32 9.90 -4.17 10.22
N ARG A 33 9.65 -4.99 9.19
CA ARG A 33 8.43 -4.87 8.37
C ARG A 33 7.20 -5.25 9.19
N THR A 34 7.25 -6.40 9.86
CA THR A 34 6.12 -6.90 10.65
C THR A 34 5.70 -5.95 11.78
N ASP A 35 6.67 -5.34 12.48
CA ASP A 35 6.39 -4.37 13.55
C ASP A 35 5.81 -3.06 12.98
N LYS A 36 6.30 -2.54 11.85
CA LYS A 36 5.68 -1.37 11.20
C LYS A 36 4.23 -1.66 10.76
N ASP A 37 4.00 -2.83 10.18
CA ASP A 37 2.66 -3.28 9.77
C ASP A 37 1.74 -3.47 10.99
N GLN A 38 2.26 -3.99 12.09
CA GLN A 38 1.51 -4.21 13.34
C GLN A 38 1.25 -2.90 14.11
N LYS A 39 2.20 -1.97 14.10
CA LYS A 39 2.10 -0.64 14.72
C LYS A 39 1.20 0.31 13.92
N LEU A 40 1.11 0.13 12.61
CA LEU A 40 0.08 0.75 11.75
C LEU A 40 -1.32 0.24 12.12
N LYS A 41 -1.47 -1.08 12.33
CA LYS A 41 -2.73 -1.70 12.77
C LYS A 41 -3.18 -1.28 14.19
N THR A 42 -2.26 -0.91 15.09
CA THR A 42 -2.60 -0.56 16.49
C THR A 42 -2.92 0.93 16.71
N ARG A 43 -2.59 1.82 15.78
CA ARG A 43 -2.81 3.28 15.93
C ARG A 43 -4.02 3.82 15.19
N ILE A 44 -4.55 3.06 14.24
CA ILE A 44 -5.83 3.34 13.61
C ILE A 44 -6.89 2.78 14.55
N PRO A 45 -7.94 3.53 14.93
CA PRO A 45 -9.02 2.98 15.74
C PRO A 45 -9.51 1.71 15.06
N LYS A 46 -9.31 0.58 15.74
CA LYS A 46 -9.86 -0.71 15.36
C LYS A 46 -11.35 -0.49 15.25
N ARG A 47 -11.91 -0.56 14.05
CA ARG A 47 -13.36 -0.66 13.83
C ARG A 47 -13.75 -1.98 14.53
N GLU A 48 -14.09 -1.90 15.81
CA GLU A 48 -14.68 -3.01 16.52
C GLU A 48 -16.03 -3.27 15.87
N ASN A 49 -16.09 -4.36 15.12
CA ASN A 49 -17.27 -5.18 14.95
C ASN A 49 -18.52 -4.42 14.44
N THR A 50 -18.47 -3.90 13.21
CA THR A 50 -19.67 -3.94 12.36
C THR A 50 -19.52 -5.21 11.52
N GLY A 51 -20.23 -6.26 11.94
CA GLY A 51 -20.02 -7.63 11.48
C GLY A 51 -20.08 -7.82 9.97
N SER A 52 -19.15 -8.61 9.44
CA SER A 52 -19.39 -9.70 8.46
C SER A 52 -20.43 -9.47 7.36
N ARG A 53 -20.53 -8.27 6.82
CA ARG A 53 -20.96 -8.04 5.44
C ARG A 53 -19.70 -7.71 4.69
N GLU A 54 -19.30 -8.58 3.78
CA GLU A 54 -18.46 -8.17 2.66
C GLU A 54 -19.20 -6.96 2.04
N GLU A 55 -18.72 -5.75 2.33
CA GLU A 55 -19.27 -4.51 1.80
C GLU A 55 -18.86 -4.45 0.33
N GLU A 56 -19.57 -5.20 -0.50
CA GLU A 56 -19.34 -5.27 -1.94
C GLU A 56 -19.46 -3.88 -2.56
N LEU A 57 -18.39 -3.47 -3.26
CA LEU A 57 -18.44 -2.32 -4.13
C LEU A 57 -19.38 -2.62 -5.31
N PRO A 58 -20.02 -1.60 -5.88
CA PRO A 58 -20.91 -1.81 -7.01
C PRO A 58 -20.14 -2.41 -8.19
N GLU A 59 -20.84 -3.21 -8.99
CA GLU A 59 -20.27 -3.76 -10.23
C GLU A 59 -19.73 -2.62 -11.13
N GLY A 60 -18.55 -2.83 -11.72
CA GLY A 60 -17.87 -1.81 -12.53
C GLY A 60 -17.27 -0.65 -11.72
N PHE A 61 -17.15 -0.75 -10.39
CA PHE A 61 -16.50 0.27 -9.58
C PHE A 61 -15.02 0.45 -9.95
N ALA A 62 -14.30 -0.63 -10.23
CA ALA A 62 -12.90 -0.57 -10.68
C ALA A 62 -12.76 0.26 -11.96
N ASP A 63 -13.61 0.00 -12.96
CA ASP A 63 -13.66 0.77 -14.20
C ASP A 63 -13.98 2.25 -13.94
N ALA A 64 -14.98 2.52 -13.08
CA ALA A 64 -15.34 3.88 -12.72
C ALA A 64 -14.20 4.65 -12.05
N VAL A 65 -13.43 3.99 -11.17
CA VAL A 65 -12.22 4.56 -10.55
C VAL A 65 -11.17 4.85 -11.60
N GLN A 66 -10.90 3.89 -12.49
CA GLN A 66 -9.88 4.02 -13.53
C GLN A 66 -10.21 5.17 -14.50
N ASP A 67 -11.44 5.26 -14.96
CA ASP A 67 -11.92 6.31 -15.85
C ASP A 67 -11.85 7.67 -15.16
N ALA A 68 -12.35 7.78 -13.93
CA ALA A 68 -12.30 9.02 -13.17
C ALA A 68 -10.86 9.50 -12.94
N TYR A 69 -9.92 8.60 -12.65
CA TYR A 69 -8.51 8.96 -12.49
C TYR A 69 -7.87 9.38 -13.82
N LYS A 70 -8.21 8.72 -14.91
CA LYS A 70 -7.70 9.04 -16.25
C LYS A 70 -8.17 10.42 -16.71
N GLU A 71 -9.43 10.76 -16.44
CA GLU A 71 -10.02 12.05 -16.81
C GLU A 71 -9.50 13.20 -15.94
N GLU A 72 -9.46 13.01 -14.62
CA GLU A 72 -9.13 14.09 -13.68
C GLU A 72 -7.62 14.23 -13.43
N GLY A 73 -6.85 13.17 -13.71
CA GLY A 73 -5.41 13.18 -13.57
C GLY A 73 -4.90 13.40 -12.14
N SER A 74 -5.75 13.27 -11.12
CA SER A 74 -5.36 13.34 -9.71
C SER A 74 -6.28 12.50 -8.84
N ILE A 75 -5.77 12.02 -7.69
CA ILE A 75 -6.58 11.25 -6.74
C ILE A 75 -7.73 12.09 -6.17
N LEU A 76 -7.51 13.37 -5.89
CA LEU A 76 -8.57 14.25 -5.39
C LEU A 76 -9.67 14.47 -6.42
N GLY A 77 -9.32 14.78 -7.67
CA GLY A 77 -10.29 14.95 -8.75
C GLY A 77 -11.06 13.66 -9.02
N MET A 78 -10.37 12.51 -9.03
CA MET A 78 -11.01 11.20 -9.10
C MET A 78 -12.08 11.02 -8.02
N LEU A 79 -11.76 11.33 -6.75
CA LEU A 79 -12.73 11.22 -5.64
C LEU A 79 -13.91 12.18 -5.81
N GLN A 80 -13.69 13.40 -6.30
CA GLN A 80 -14.77 14.36 -6.57
C GLN A 80 -15.71 13.85 -7.68
N ARG A 81 -15.16 13.26 -8.74
CA ARG A 81 -15.95 12.68 -9.83
C ARG A 81 -16.71 11.42 -9.39
N LEU A 82 -16.09 10.57 -8.58
CA LEU A 82 -16.76 9.41 -7.99
C LEU A 82 -17.91 9.83 -7.07
N GLU A 83 -17.74 10.90 -6.28
CA GLU A 83 -18.81 11.42 -5.42
C GLU A 83 -20.02 11.93 -6.23
N GLN A 84 -19.79 12.50 -7.41
CA GLN A 84 -20.87 12.87 -8.33
C GLN A 84 -21.57 11.64 -8.93
N ARG A 85 -20.80 10.59 -9.24
CA ARG A 85 -21.32 9.35 -9.83
C ARG A 85 -22.08 8.48 -8.84
N TYR A 86 -21.68 8.50 -7.57
CA TYR A 86 -22.27 7.75 -6.47
C TYR A 86 -22.78 8.74 -5.41
N PRO A 87 -23.99 9.30 -5.59
CA PRO A 87 -24.49 10.36 -4.71
C PRO A 87 -24.93 9.85 -3.32
N GLU A 88 -25.33 8.58 -3.22
CA GLU A 88 -25.90 7.99 -2.00
C GLU A 88 -25.43 6.55 -1.77
N GLY A 89 -25.68 6.03 -0.57
CA GLY A 89 -25.32 4.68 -0.15
C GLY A 89 -23.91 4.55 0.44
N GLN A 90 -23.54 3.31 0.77
CA GLN A 90 -22.27 3.01 1.46
C GLN A 90 -21.04 3.39 0.63
N THR A 91 -21.09 3.20 -0.69
CA THR A 91 -20.02 3.63 -1.60
C THR A 91 -19.82 5.15 -1.55
N ALA A 92 -20.91 5.93 -1.52
CA ALA A 92 -20.83 7.38 -1.37
C ALA A 92 -20.19 7.78 -0.04
N GLU A 93 -20.51 7.08 1.04
CA GLU A 93 -19.88 7.30 2.36
C GLU A 93 -18.38 6.98 2.33
N LYS A 94 -17.97 5.85 1.74
CA LYS A 94 -16.56 5.50 1.53
C LYS A 94 -15.81 6.58 0.75
N ILE A 95 -16.39 7.05 -0.36
CA ILE A 95 -15.81 8.13 -1.17
C ILE A 95 -15.67 9.43 -0.37
N ARG A 96 -16.71 9.82 0.38
CA ARG A 96 -16.67 11.01 1.25
C ARG A 96 -15.61 10.90 2.32
N ASN A 97 -15.49 9.75 2.99
CA ASN A 97 -14.49 9.51 4.02
C ASN A 97 -13.07 9.54 3.44
N ALA A 98 -12.84 8.93 2.27
CA ALA A 98 -11.57 9.00 1.57
C ALA A 98 -11.20 10.44 1.20
N LYS A 99 -12.16 11.20 0.65
CA LYS A 99 -11.98 12.60 0.26
C LYS A 99 -11.70 13.49 1.48
N ASP A 100 -12.46 13.31 2.55
CA ASP A 100 -12.29 14.03 3.81
C ASP A 100 -10.91 13.77 4.41
N TYR A 101 -10.47 12.50 4.47
CA TYR A 101 -9.13 12.16 4.93
C TYR A 101 -8.06 12.87 4.09
N LEU A 102 -8.17 12.83 2.77
CA LEU A 102 -7.18 13.45 1.89
C LEU A 102 -7.11 14.98 2.04
N LEU A 103 -8.24 15.64 2.33
CA LEU A 103 -8.31 17.10 2.49
C LEU A 103 -7.93 17.56 3.89
N ASN A 104 -8.43 16.88 4.92
CA ASN A 104 -8.49 17.37 6.29
C ASN A 104 -7.59 16.59 7.26
N SER A 105 -7.15 15.37 6.91
CA SER A 105 -6.21 14.63 7.75
C SER A 105 -4.85 15.33 7.85
N ARG A 106 -4.11 15.06 8.92
CA ARG A 106 -2.75 15.56 9.11
C ARG A 106 -1.77 14.99 8.08
N TYR A 107 -1.95 13.73 7.68
CA TYR A 107 -0.98 13.02 6.84
C TYR A 107 -1.30 13.10 5.36
N LYS A 108 -2.59 13.04 5.00
CA LYS A 108 -3.06 13.14 3.60
C LYS A 108 -2.37 12.13 2.67
N ASP A 109 -2.06 10.95 3.19
CA ASP A 109 -1.37 9.91 2.42
C ASP A 109 -2.35 9.12 1.55
N TYR A 110 -1.88 8.71 0.37
CA TYR A 110 -2.71 8.06 -0.62
C TYR A 110 -3.04 6.61 -0.27
N GLU A 111 -2.16 5.92 0.47
CA GLU A 111 -2.39 4.55 0.90
C GLU A 111 -3.59 4.44 1.83
N THR A 112 -3.63 5.25 2.90
CA THR A 112 -4.76 5.25 3.82
C THR A 112 -6.03 5.73 3.12
N THR A 113 -5.92 6.76 2.28
CA THR A 113 -7.05 7.27 1.48
C THR A 113 -7.72 6.16 0.67
N LEU A 114 -6.94 5.37 -0.07
CA LEU A 114 -7.49 4.38 -0.99
C LEU A 114 -7.72 3.02 -0.32
N TYR A 115 -6.74 2.45 0.38
CA TYR A 115 -6.84 1.11 0.94
C TYR A 115 -7.70 1.03 2.20
N HIS A 116 -7.76 2.09 3.01
CA HIS A 116 -8.54 2.06 4.25
C HIS A 116 -9.97 2.55 4.06
N TYR A 117 -10.16 3.64 3.32
CA TYR A 117 -11.48 4.27 3.21
C TYR A 117 -12.25 3.86 1.96
N LEU A 118 -11.58 3.57 0.84
CA LEU A 118 -12.26 3.33 -0.44
C LEU A 118 -12.33 1.84 -0.84
N SER A 119 -11.39 1.02 -0.36
CA SER A 119 -11.28 -0.39 -0.74
C SER A 119 -12.36 -1.27 -0.12
N ASP A 120 -12.69 -2.37 -0.80
CA ASP A 120 -13.38 -3.54 -0.25
C ASP A 120 -12.40 -4.67 0.13
N GLY A 121 -11.11 -4.49 -0.11
CA GLY A 121 -10.08 -5.49 0.15
C GLY A 121 -9.91 -6.53 -0.96
N SER A 122 -10.63 -6.42 -2.09
CA SER A 122 -10.39 -7.26 -3.26
C SER A 122 -9.02 -7.02 -3.89
N ASP A 123 -8.43 -8.04 -4.49
CA ASP A 123 -7.10 -7.92 -5.11
C ASP A 123 -7.14 -7.04 -6.37
N GLU A 124 -8.22 -7.08 -7.14
CA GLU A 124 -8.45 -6.20 -8.29
C GLU A 124 -8.38 -4.71 -7.89
N ILE A 125 -9.13 -4.32 -6.86
CA ILE A 125 -9.14 -2.93 -6.37
C ILE A 125 -7.77 -2.54 -5.78
N LYS A 126 -7.11 -3.46 -5.06
CA LYS A 126 -5.77 -3.19 -4.52
C LYS A 126 -4.74 -2.94 -5.62
N GLU A 127 -4.73 -3.77 -6.66
CA GLU A 127 -3.81 -3.63 -7.79
C GLU A 127 -4.05 -2.31 -8.54
N LEU A 128 -5.31 -1.98 -8.80
CA LEU A 128 -5.69 -0.69 -9.39
C LEU A 128 -5.19 0.49 -8.55
N PHE A 129 -5.43 0.48 -7.24
CA PHE A 129 -4.98 1.54 -6.34
C PHE A 129 -3.46 1.64 -6.26
N ALA A 130 -2.74 0.52 -6.25
CA ALA A 130 -1.27 0.53 -6.32
C ALA A 130 -0.79 1.24 -7.58
N GLY A 131 -1.39 0.94 -8.74
CA GLY A 131 -1.08 1.60 -10.01
C GLY A 131 -1.36 3.11 -9.99
N ILE A 132 -2.48 3.53 -9.40
CA ILE A 132 -2.85 4.94 -9.25
C ILE A 132 -1.87 5.67 -8.34
N ILE A 133 -1.52 5.09 -7.19
CA ILE A 133 -0.55 5.67 -6.23
C ILE A 133 0.81 5.85 -6.90
N LEU A 134 1.29 4.84 -7.63
CA LEU A 134 2.56 4.91 -8.35
C LEU A 134 2.55 6.03 -9.41
N LYS A 135 1.45 6.19 -10.15
CA LYS A 135 1.27 7.31 -11.09
C LYS A 135 1.32 8.66 -10.39
N GLU A 136 0.67 8.78 -9.24
CA GLU A 136 0.63 10.03 -8.48
C GLU A 136 2.00 10.41 -7.88
N ILE A 137 2.73 9.43 -7.36
CA ILE A 137 4.11 9.61 -6.87
C ILE A 137 5.04 9.96 -8.04
N GLY A 138 4.90 9.27 -9.18
CA GLY A 138 5.69 9.54 -10.39
C GLY A 138 5.56 10.99 -10.87
N LYS A 139 4.34 11.53 -10.88
CA LYS A 139 4.08 12.95 -11.20
C LYS A 139 4.78 13.90 -10.24
N ARG A 140 4.67 13.65 -8.92
CA ARG A 140 5.32 14.48 -7.88
C ARG A 140 6.84 14.46 -8.00
N MET A 141 7.41 13.30 -8.30
CA MET A 141 8.85 13.09 -8.41
C MET A 141 9.41 13.45 -9.80
N ARG A 142 8.56 13.88 -10.75
CA ARG A 142 8.92 14.13 -12.16
C ARG A 142 9.65 12.96 -12.82
N LEU A 143 9.32 11.73 -12.41
CA LEU A 143 9.95 10.54 -12.96
C LEU A 143 9.41 10.27 -14.37
N PRO A 144 10.26 9.78 -15.30
CA PRO A 144 9.77 9.31 -16.59
C PRO A 144 8.88 8.10 -16.37
N MET A 145 7.57 8.28 -16.53
CA MET A 145 6.62 7.17 -16.48
C MET A 145 6.72 6.40 -17.80
N LYS A 146 6.97 5.09 -17.74
CA LYS A 146 6.81 4.23 -18.92
C LYS A 146 5.34 4.28 -19.35
N GLN A 147 5.12 4.67 -20.61
CA GLN A 147 3.83 4.64 -21.29
C GLN A 147 3.44 3.20 -21.62
#